data_AF-A0A7Y2UXD2-F1
#
_entry.id   AF-A0A7Y2UXD2-F1
#
_cell.length_a   1.000
_cell.length_b   1.000
_cell.length_c   1.000
_cell.angle_alpha   90.00
_cell.angle_beta   90.00
_cell.angle_gamma   90.00
#
_symmetry.space_group_name_H-M   'P 1'
#
loop_
_entity.id
_entity.type
_entity.pdbx_description
1 polymer ?
#
loop_
_entity_poly.entity_id
_entity_poly.type
_entity_poly.pdbx_seq_one_letter_code
_entity_poly.pdbx_strand_id
1 'polypeptide(L)'
;ISRVFTGYQMEHNEYSKGIPYIIQNGYNQKRSGDILLVLNPGVVYYPETGSTHGSPYPYDTHVPLLFYGKGIPQGSTVERTEIDDIAPTISALLGIAFPSGTSGQPIEEVLD
;
A
#
# COMPACT_ATOMS: atom_id res chain seq x y z
N ILE A 1 2.80 -21.46 -6.42
CA ILE A 1 3.55 -20.41 -5.69
C ILE A 1 4.35 -19.63 -6.73
N SER A 2 4.24 -18.30 -6.75
CA SER A 2 4.97 -17.42 -7.67
C SER A 2 6.32 -17.00 -7.10
N ARG A 3 6.34 -16.64 -5.80
CA ARG A 3 7.55 -16.19 -5.09
C ARG A 3 7.51 -16.65 -3.63
N VAL A 4 8.71 -16.75 -3.05
CA VAL A 4 8.91 -17.01 -1.62
C VAL A 4 9.96 -16.03 -1.13
N PHE A 5 9.71 -15.41 0.02
CA PHE A 5 10.67 -14.56 0.71
C PHE A 5 10.90 -15.06 2.13
N THR A 6 12.11 -14.89 2.64
CA THR A 6 12.40 -15.13 4.06
C THR A 6 12.27 -13.85 4.87
N GLY A 7 11.99 -13.96 6.17
CA GLY A 7 12.04 -12.84 7.11
C GLY A 7 13.42 -12.16 7.09
N TYR A 8 14.50 -12.96 7.01
CA TYR A 8 15.86 -12.44 6.85
C TYR A 8 16.00 -11.53 5.62
N GLN A 9 15.45 -11.91 4.46
CA GLN A 9 15.45 -11.07 3.26
C GLN A 9 14.63 -9.79 3.43
N MET A 10 13.56 -9.82 4.23
CA MET A 10 12.75 -8.62 4.53
C MET A 10 13.45 -7.66 5.49
N GLU A 11 14.32 -8.16 6.38
CA GLU A 11 15.07 -7.33 7.33
C GLU A 11 16.38 -6.77 6.75
N HIS A 12 17.01 -7.49 5.81
CA HIS A 12 18.38 -7.19 5.37
C HIS A 12 18.49 -6.61 3.96
N ASN A 13 17.39 -6.59 3.20
CA ASN A 13 17.36 -5.96 1.88
C ASN A 13 16.52 -4.68 1.92
N GLU A 14 16.64 -3.86 0.89
CA GLU A 14 15.77 -2.71 0.66
C GLU A 14 15.14 -2.86 -0.72
N TYR A 15 13.84 -3.09 -0.77
CA TYR A 15 13.09 -3.19 -2.01
C TYR A 15 12.34 -1.89 -2.23
N SER A 16 12.50 -1.28 -3.41
CA SER A 16 11.89 0.01 -3.74
C SER A 16 10.75 -0.07 -4.75
N LYS A 17 10.48 -1.25 -5.32
CA LYS A 17 9.40 -1.42 -6.32
C LYS A 17 8.88 -2.86 -6.45
N GLY A 18 7.67 -2.95 -6.99
CA GLY A 18 7.02 -4.21 -7.36
C GLY A 18 6.60 -5.04 -6.14
N ILE A 19 6.30 -6.32 -6.38
CA ILE A 19 5.87 -7.26 -5.34
C ILE A 19 6.78 -7.26 -4.08
N PRO A 20 8.12 -7.33 -4.17
CA PRO A 20 8.93 -7.40 -2.94
C PRO A 20 8.84 -6.14 -2.09
N TYR A 21 8.63 -4.95 -2.68
CA TYR A 21 8.35 -3.71 -1.94
C TYR A 21 7.02 -3.80 -1.17
N ILE A 22 5.96 -4.26 -1.82
CA ILE A 22 4.64 -4.44 -1.17
C ILE A 22 4.75 -5.44 0.00
N ILE A 23 5.45 -6.56 -0.21
CA ILE A 23 5.64 -7.58 0.82
C ILE A 23 6.49 -7.04 1.99
N GLN A 24 7.53 -6.25 1.70
CA GLN A 24 8.39 -5.67 2.73
C GLN A 24 7.66 -4.62 3.57
N ASN A 25 6.86 -3.75 2.96
CA ASN A 25 6.04 -2.77 3.69
C ASN A 25 4.97 -3.44 4.57
N GLY A 26 4.54 -4.66 4.23
CA GLY A 26 3.66 -5.47 5.06
C GLY A 26 4.37 -6.31 6.13
N TYR A 27 5.71 -6.33 6.16
CA TYR A 27 6.49 -7.13 7.09
C TYR A 27 6.73 -6.40 8.42
N ASN A 28 6.54 -7.10 9.53
CA ASN A 28 6.87 -6.62 10.87
C ASN A 28 7.77 -7.64 11.57
N GLN A 29 9.01 -7.24 11.90
CA GLN A 29 10.02 -8.13 12.50
C GLN A 29 9.54 -8.92 13.74
N LYS A 30 8.57 -8.39 14.50
CA LYS A 30 8.09 -9.00 15.75
C LYS A 30 6.82 -9.85 15.55
N ARG A 31 6.15 -9.73 14.41
CA ARG A 31 4.79 -10.25 14.20
C ARG A 31 4.60 -11.04 12.92
N SER A 32 5.49 -10.88 11.96
CA SER A 32 5.48 -11.63 10.70
C SER A 32 6.26 -12.94 10.84
N GLY A 33 5.88 -13.94 10.07
CA GLY A 33 6.57 -15.25 10.06
C GLY A 33 7.89 -15.23 9.30
N ASP A 34 8.65 -16.31 9.44
CA ASP A 34 9.98 -16.47 8.82
C ASP A 34 9.92 -16.70 7.30
N ILE A 35 8.78 -17.10 6.77
CA ILE A 35 8.56 -17.37 5.35
C ILE A 35 7.28 -16.67 4.89
N LEU A 36 7.39 -15.87 3.85
CA LEU A 36 6.27 -15.20 3.18
C LEU A 36 6.08 -15.81 1.79
N LEU A 37 4.85 -16.26 1.51
CA LEU A 37 4.48 -16.92 0.26
C LEU A 37 3.63 -15.98 -0.59
N VAL A 38 3.99 -15.86 -1.87
CA VAL A 38 3.15 -15.19 -2.87
C VAL A 38 2.61 -16.24 -3.83
N LEU A 39 1.28 -16.38 -3.90
CA LEU A 39 0.62 -17.30 -4.82
C LEU A 39 0.74 -16.80 -6.27
N ASN A 40 0.42 -17.66 -7.24
CA ASN A 40 0.33 -17.21 -8.64
C ASN A 40 -0.86 -16.25 -8.81
N PRO A 41 -0.82 -15.31 -9.77
CA PRO A 41 -1.96 -14.45 -10.05
C PRO A 41 -3.23 -15.26 -10.28
N GLY A 42 -4.35 -14.79 -9.74
CA GLY A 42 -5.66 -15.46 -9.85
C GLY A 42 -5.82 -16.73 -8.99
N VAL A 43 -4.82 -17.09 -8.18
CA VAL A 43 -4.92 -18.22 -7.24
C VAL A 43 -5.30 -17.71 -5.85
N VAL A 44 -6.35 -18.30 -5.30
CA VAL A 44 -6.83 -18.06 -3.93
C VAL A 44 -6.55 -19.29 -3.07
N TYR A 45 -6.15 -19.07 -1.81
CA TYR A 45 -6.06 -20.12 -0.80
C TYR A 45 -7.27 -20.03 0.13
N TYR A 46 -8.00 -21.15 0.27
CA TYR A 46 -9.14 -21.33 1.18
C TYR A 46 -10.47 -20.62 0.81
N PRO A 47 -11.13 -20.89 -0.34
CA PRO A 47 -12.52 -20.49 -0.51
C PRO A 47 -13.46 -21.67 -0.17
N GLU A 48 -13.96 -21.74 1.06
CA GLU A 48 -15.16 -22.57 1.34
C GLU A 48 -16.39 -21.99 0.63
N THR A 49 -16.41 -20.67 0.40
CA THR A 49 -17.41 -19.97 -0.42
C THR A 49 -16.81 -18.70 -1.06
N GLY A 50 -17.37 -18.25 -2.19
CA GLY A 50 -17.11 -16.92 -2.76
C GLY A 50 -15.68 -16.65 -3.26
N SER A 51 -15.22 -15.41 -3.07
CA SER A 51 -13.89 -14.89 -3.42
C SER A 51 -13.25 -14.21 -2.19
N THR A 52 -11.95 -13.95 -2.24
CA THR A 52 -11.21 -13.21 -1.19
C THR A 52 -10.23 -12.21 -1.82
N HIS A 53 -9.53 -11.44 -0.97
CA HIS A 53 -8.48 -10.48 -1.32
C HIS A 53 -7.21 -10.74 -0.47
N GLY A 54 -6.12 -10.00 -0.75
CA GLY A 54 -4.90 -10.01 0.06
C GLY A 54 -3.64 -10.43 -0.71
N SER A 55 -3.76 -10.64 -2.02
CA SER A 55 -2.60 -10.83 -2.88
C SER A 55 -1.94 -9.47 -3.22
N PRO A 56 -0.63 -9.45 -3.56
CA PRO A 56 0.07 -8.20 -3.88
C PRO A 56 -0.16 -7.75 -5.34
N TYR A 57 -1.23 -8.23 -5.98
CA TYR A 57 -1.51 -7.98 -7.39
C TYR A 57 -2.50 -6.84 -7.57
N PRO A 58 -2.49 -6.14 -8.72
CA PRO A 58 -3.31 -4.94 -8.93
C PRO A 58 -4.81 -5.11 -8.69
N TYR A 59 -5.36 -6.30 -8.92
CA TYR A 59 -6.78 -6.56 -8.67
C TYR A 59 -7.18 -6.53 -7.18
N ASP A 60 -6.22 -6.65 -6.27
CA ASP A 60 -6.42 -6.51 -4.82
C ASP A 60 -5.85 -5.19 -4.27
N THR A 61 -4.85 -4.60 -4.92
CA THR A 61 -4.14 -3.42 -4.41
C THR A 61 -4.55 -2.09 -5.05
N HIS A 62 -5.20 -2.11 -6.21
CA HIS A 62 -5.68 -0.89 -6.86
C HIS A 62 -7.06 -0.52 -6.31
N VAL A 63 -7.14 0.63 -5.65
CA VAL A 63 -8.35 1.14 -5.02
C VAL A 63 -8.63 2.58 -5.45
N PRO A 64 -9.91 3.00 -5.52
CA PRO A 64 -10.24 4.39 -5.80
C PRO A 64 -9.91 5.29 -4.60
N LEU A 65 -9.44 6.50 -4.88
CA LEU A 65 -9.23 7.56 -3.90
C LEU A 65 -9.99 8.82 -4.35
N LEU A 66 -10.85 9.34 -3.48
CA LEU A 66 -11.69 10.51 -3.75
C LEU A 66 -11.52 11.51 -2.62
N PHE A 67 -11.09 12.72 -2.94
CA PHE A 67 -11.15 13.86 -2.04
C PHE A 67 -12.35 14.73 -2.42
N TYR A 68 -13.11 15.16 -1.42
CA TYR A 68 -14.28 16.01 -1.61
C TYR A 68 -14.51 16.89 -0.40
N GLY A 69 -14.83 18.16 -0.64
CA GLY A 69 -15.19 19.10 0.41
C GLY A 69 -14.69 20.51 0.13
N LYS A 70 -14.74 21.35 1.17
CA LYS A 70 -14.26 22.72 1.09
C LYS A 70 -12.74 22.73 0.91
N GLY A 71 -12.28 23.47 -0.10
CA GLY A 71 -10.84 23.61 -0.38
C GLY A 71 -10.25 22.48 -1.20
N ILE A 72 -11.06 21.54 -1.71
CA ILE A 72 -10.60 20.53 -2.67
C ILE A 72 -10.96 21.00 -4.09
N PRO A 73 -9.98 21.16 -4.99
CA PRO A 73 -10.25 21.53 -6.38
C PRO A 73 -10.98 20.40 -7.13
N GLN A 74 -11.78 20.77 -8.13
CA GLN A 74 -12.41 19.78 -9.01
C GLN A 74 -11.39 19.30 -10.05
N GLY A 75 -11.18 17.99 -10.12
CA GLY A 75 -10.24 17.41 -11.06
C GLY A 75 -10.14 15.89 -10.95
N SER A 76 -9.19 15.33 -11.68
CA SER A 76 -8.81 13.93 -11.62
C SER A 76 -7.38 13.79 -12.09
N THR A 77 -6.63 12.87 -11.49
CA THR A 77 -5.28 12.49 -11.92
C THR A 77 -5.21 10.99 -12.20
N VAL A 78 -4.31 10.62 -13.10
CA VAL A 78 -3.90 9.22 -13.34
C VAL A 78 -2.47 8.97 -12.88
N GLU A 79 -1.83 9.99 -12.29
CA GLU A 79 -0.54 9.85 -11.64
C GLU A 79 -0.64 8.84 -10.50
N ARG A 80 0.45 8.12 -10.27
CA ARG A 80 0.47 7.06 -9.28
C ARG A 80 0.57 7.65 -7.88
N THR A 81 -0.39 7.27 -7.03
CA THR A 81 -0.37 7.50 -5.58
C THR A 81 -0.40 6.16 -4.84
N GLU A 82 0.01 6.16 -3.57
CA GLU A 82 -0.07 5.02 -2.66
C GLU A 82 -0.99 5.33 -1.46
N ILE A 83 -1.46 4.29 -0.76
CA ILE A 83 -2.49 4.45 0.30
C ILE A 83 -1.96 5.28 1.48
N ASP A 84 -0.66 5.20 1.77
CA ASP A 84 0.01 5.93 2.82
C ASP A 84 0.23 7.42 2.50
N ASP A 85 -0.04 7.88 1.28
CA ASP A 85 -0.05 9.30 0.90
C ASP A 85 -1.29 10.05 1.45
N ILE A 86 -2.36 9.33 1.78
CA ILE A 86 -3.63 9.93 2.23
C ILE A 86 -3.43 10.73 3.53
N ALA A 87 -2.75 10.13 4.51
CA ALA A 87 -2.57 10.75 5.82
C ALA A 87 -1.75 12.07 5.77
N PRO A 88 -0.57 12.14 5.13
CA PRO A 88 0.16 13.40 4.99
C PRO A 88 -0.60 14.44 4.14
N THR A 89 -1.38 14.02 3.13
CA THR A 89 -2.25 14.93 2.36
C THR A 89 -3.28 15.61 3.25
N ILE A 90 -3.98 14.84 4.09
CA ILE A 90 -4.96 15.40 5.03
C ILE A 90 -4.27 16.29 6.07
N SER A 91 -3.11 15.89 6.59
CA SER A 91 -2.35 16.73 7.52
C SER A 91 -1.96 18.08 6.91
N ALA A 92 -1.53 18.08 5.64
CA ALA A 92 -1.20 19.30 4.91
C ALA A 92 -2.42 20.22 4.75
N LEU A 93 -3.58 19.68 4.35
CA LEU A 93 -4.85 20.43 4.25
C LEU A 93 -5.27 21.06 5.58
N LEU A 94 -5.01 20.37 6.70
CA LEU A 94 -5.37 20.82 8.04
C LEU A 94 -4.33 21.73 8.69
N GLY A 95 -3.13 21.85 8.10
CA GLY A 95 -2.02 22.60 8.70
C GLY A 95 -1.49 21.99 10.00
N ILE A 96 -1.52 20.65 10.11
CA ILE A 96 -1.02 19.91 11.29
C ILE A 96 0.22 19.08 10.94
N ALA A 97 0.97 18.68 11.96
CA ALA A 97 2.10 17.79 11.78
C ALA A 97 1.67 16.43 11.18
N PHE A 98 2.58 15.79 10.44
CA PHE A 98 2.37 14.45 9.93
C PHE A 98 2.36 13.43 11.07
N PRO A 99 1.64 12.30 10.91
CA PRO A 99 1.78 11.16 11.81
C PRO A 99 3.24 10.74 11.96
N SER A 100 3.64 10.30 13.16
CA SER A 100 5.04 9.97 13.47
C SER A 100 5.63 8.81 12.66
N GLY A 101 4.79 7.96 12.07
CA GLY A 101 5.19 6.83 11.22
C GLY A 101 4.84 7.03 9.74
N THR A 102 4.76 8.27 9.27
CA THR A 102 4.43 8.57 7.87
C THR A 102 5.55 8.09 6.94
N SER A 103 5.17 7.31 5.93
CA SER A 103 6.05 6.85 4.84
C SER A 103 5.71 7.47 3.48
N GLY A 104 4.44 7.85 3.26
CA GLY A 104 3.97 8.52 2.05
C GLY A 104 4.30 10.01 2.00
N GLN A 105 3.84 10.67 0.94
CA GLN A 105 4.00 12.10 0.69
C GLN A 105 2.63 12.75 0.42
N PRO A 106 2.45 14.06 0.69
CA PRO A 106 1.23 14.76 0.29
C PRO A 106 1.01 14.69 -1.23
N ILE A 107 -0.25 14.48 -1.64
CA ILE A 107 -0.68 14.52 -3.04
C ILE A 107 -0.90 15.99 -3.40
N GLU A 108 0.05 16.59 -4.13
CA GLU A 108 0.08 18.03 -4.43
C GLU A 108 -1.16 18.50 -5.18
N GLU A 109 -1.70 17.70 -6.11
CA GLU A 109 -2.87 18.06 -6.92
C GLU A 109 -4.15 18.24 -6.08
N VAL A 110 -4.16 17.78 -4.83
CA VAL A 110 -5.27 17.97 -3.88
C VAL A 110 -5.12 19.29 -3.12
N LEU A 111 -3.92 19.86 -3.04
CA LEU A 111 -3.58 21.04 -2.25
C LEU A 111 -3.66 22.36 -3.03
N ASP A 112 -3.73 22.29 -4.37
CA ASP A 112 -3.74 23.44 -5.28
C ASP A 112 -5.10 24.18 -5.40
#